data_AF-A0AA97ABH8-F1
#
_entry.id   AF-A0AA97ABH8-F1
#
_cell.length_a   1.000
_cell.length_b   1.000
_cell.length_c   1.000
_cell.angle_alpha   90.00
_cell.angle_beta   90.00
_cell.angle_gamma   90.00
#
_symmetry.space_group_name_H-M   'P 1'
#
loop_
_entity.id
_entity.type
_entity.pdbx_description
1 polymer ?
#
loop_
_entity_poly.entity_id
_entity_poly.type
_entity_poly.pdbx_seq_one_letter_code
_entity_poly.pdbx_strand_id
1 'polypeptide(L)'
;MSTRTFGRPAPQLSGTDPTDTVALWAEARTLYLAEDFPPYGSPSWLALHPDDPKRFASVISAAEKWRKYGDEEGLIRWFREASRVREPLASRRTRTELDEAWRSVRERAADMWARERARITPNPRWPKVAVPGQENRT
;
A
#
# COMPACT_ATOMS: atom_id res chain seq x y z
N MET A 1 -34.07 -44.49 -38.47
CA MET A 1 -33.69 -43.06 -38.36
C MET A 1 -33.22 -42.83 -36.93
N SER A 2 -31.92 -42.61 -36.72
CA SER A 2 -31.34 -42.42 -35.39
C SER A 2 -30.42 -41.21 -35.42
N THR A 3 -30.83 -40.11 -34.80
CA THR A 3 -30.09 -38.86 -34.72
C THR A 3 -29.00 -38.99 -33.65
N ARG A 4 -27.74 -39.05 -34.08
CA ARG A 4 -26.57 -38.97 -33.20
C ARG A 4 -26.38 -37.51 -32.78
N THR A 5 -26.65 -37.20 -31.53
CA THR A 5 -26.26 -35.94 -30.89
C THR A 5 -24.74 -35.93 -30.74
N PHE A 6 -24.06 -35.09 -31.52
CA PHE A 6 -22.63 -34.81 -31.31
C PHE A 6 -22.48 -33.94 -30.07
N GLY A 7 -21.90 -34.52 -29.01
CA GLY A 7 -21.46 -33.76 -27.85
C GLY A 7 -20.42 -32.72 -28.27
N ARG A 8 -20.66 -31.47 -27.89
CA ARG A 8 -19.72 -30.36 -28.06
C ARG A 8 -18.41 -30.71 -27.31
N PRO A 9 -17.24 -30.77 -27.96
CA PRO A 9 -15.99 -30.97 -27.24
C PRO A 9 -15.75 -29.78 -26.31
N ALA A 10 -15.27 -30.07 -25.10
CA ALA A 10 -14.86 -29.05 -24.14
C ALA A 10 -13.84 -28.10 -24.81
N PRO A 11 -13.88 -26.78 -24.52
CA PRO A 11 -12.90 -25.86 -25.04
C PRO A 11 -11.52 -26.31 -24.57
N GLN A 12 -10.68 -26.71 -25.51
CA GLN A 12 -9.26 -26.88 -25.25
C GLN A 12 -8.73 -25.49 -24.88
N LEU A 13 -8.26 -25.35 -23.64
CA LEU A 13 -7.48 -24.19 -23.22
C LEU A 13 -6.31 -24.11 -24.20
N SER A 14 -6.32 -23.09 -25.05
CA SER A 14 -5.30 -22.84 -26.06
C SER A 14 -3.95 -22.87 -25.37
N GLY A 15 -3.14 -23.88 -25.69
CA GLY A 15 -1.74 -23.89 -25.30
C GLY A 15 -1.10 -22.67 -25.92
N THR A 16 -0.82 -21.66 -25.11
CA THR A 16 0.09 -20.58 -25.46
C THR A 16 1.38 -21.21 -25.95
N ASP A 17 1.87 -20.71 -27.09
CA ASP A 17 3.19 -21.06 -27.58
C ASP A 17 4.20 -20.87 -26.43
N PRO A 18 4.93 -21.90 -25.97
CA PRO A 18 5.83 -21.79 -24.84
C PRO A 18 6.97 -20.79 -25.09
N THR A 19 7.22 -20.41 -26.35
CA THR A 19 8.14 -19.32 -26.70
C THR A 19 7.54 -17.92 -26.60
N ASP A 20 6.22 -17.79 -26.50
CA ASP A 20 5.55 -16.50 -26.26
C ASP A 20 5.57 -16.14 -24.78
N THR A 21 6.72 -15.62 -24.36
CA THR A 21 6.93 -15.11 -23.00
C THR A 21 5.93 -14.03 -22.60
N VAL A 22 5.40 -13.25 -23.54
CA VAL A 22 4.44 -12.18 -23.24
C VAL A 22 3.09 -12.79 -22.85
N ALA A 23 2.62 -13.77 -23.61
CA ALA A 23 1.40 -14.50 -23.29
C ALA A 23 1.51 -15.23 -21.94
N LEU A 24 2.63 -15.90 -21.69
CA LEU A 24 2.91 -16.56 -20.41
C LEU A 24 2.83 -15.58 -19.23
N TRP A 25 3.43 -14.39 -19.36
CA TRP A 25 3.38 -13.35 -18.33
C TRP A 25 1.97 -12.77 -18.13
N ALA A 26 1.20 -12.59 -19.20
CA ALA A 26 -0.17 -12.10 -19.13
C ALA A 26 -1.08 -13.08 -18.39
N GLU A 27 -0.94 -14.37 -18.65
CA GLU A 27 -1.69 -15.43 -17.95
C GLU A 27 -1.27 -15.55 -16.49
N ALA A 28 0.04 -15.57 -16.21
CA ALA A 28 0.56 -15.60 -14.84
C ALA A 28 0.06 -14.40 -14.01
N ARG A 29 -0.02 -13.21 -14.62
CA ARG A 29 -0.58 -12.02 -13.95
C ARG A 29 -2.07 -12.16 -13.66
N THR A 30 -2.83 -12.72 -14.59
CA THR A 30 -4.25 -13.00 -14.40
C THR A 30 -4.46 -13.96 -13.23
N LEU A 31 -3.71 -15.06 -13.19
CA LEU A 31 -3.76 -16.05 -12.11
C LEU A 31 -3.30 -15.46 -10.77
N TYR A 32 -2.26 -14.63 -10.78
CA TYR A 32 -1.79 -13.92 -9.59
C TYR A 32 -2.90 -13.04 -8.99
N LEU A 33 -3.58 -12.25 -9.81
CA LEU A 33 -4.67 -11.38 -9.37
C LEU A 33 -5.91 -12.16 -8.92
N ALA A 34 -6.15 -13.33 -9.51
CA ALA A 34 -7.23 -14.23 -9.12
C ALA A 34 -6.90 -15.12 -7.90
N GLU A 35 -5.67 -15.08 -7.40
CA GLU A 35 -5.17 -15.97 -6.34
C GLU A 35 -5.30 -17.49 -6.67
N ASP A 36 -5.37 -17.86 -7.95
CA ASP A 36 -5.47 -19.25 -8.41
C ASP A 36 -4.08 -19.84 -8.74
N PHE A 37 -3.29 -20.10 -7.71
CA PHE A 37 -1.98 -20.74 -7.84
C PHE A 37 -1.56 -21.40 -6.52
N PRO A 38 -0.72 -22.46 -6.55
CA PRO A 38 -0.21 -23.08 -5.33
C PRO A 38 0.85 -22.20 -4.64
N PRO A 39 1.10 -22.35 -3.33
CA PRO A 39 2.19 -21.62 -2.67
C PRO A 39 3.57 -21.94 -3.29
N TYR A 40 4.42 -20.92 -3.50
CA TYR A 40 5.78 -21.12 -3.99
C TYR A 40 6.57 -22.11 -3.12
N GLY A 41 7.25 -23.07 -3.76
CA GLY A 41 8.05 -24.10 -3.09
C GLY A 41 7.24 -25.25 -2.46
N SER A 42 5.91 -25.21 -2.50
CA SER A 42 5.07 -26.32 -2.04
C SER A 42 5.16 -27.56 -2.95
N PRO A 43 4.79 -28.76 -2.48
CA PRO A 43 4.76 -29.96 -3.32
C PRO A 43 3.91 -29.81 -4.59
N SER A 44 2.77 -29.13 -4.49
CA SER A 44 1.91 -28.86 -5.64
C SER A 44 2.54 -27.87 -6.63
N TRP A 45 3.33 -26.90 -6.15
CA TRP A 45 4.13 -26.02 -7.00
C TRP A 45 5.28 -26.76 -7.69
N LEU A 46 5.97 -27.65 -6.97
CA LEU A 46 7.08 -28.45 -7.52
C LEU A 46 6.59 -29.39 -8.63
N ALA A 47 5.35 -29.88 -8.53
CA ALA A 47 4.71 -30.74 -9.51
C ALA A 47 4.25 -30.02 -10.79
N LEU A 48 4.21 -28.68 -10.80
CA LEU A 48 3.85 -27.92 -12.00
C LEU A 48 4.94 -28.01 -13.07
N HIS A 49 4.54 -27.98 -14.34
CA HIS A 49 5.49 -27.86 -15.45
C HIS A 49 6.27 -26.52 -15.34
N PRO A 50 7.54 -26.44 -15.77
CA PRO A 50 8.31 -25.19 -15.76
C PRO A 50 7.61 -24.03 -16.47
N ASP A 51 6.91 -24.34 -17.57
CA ASP A 51 6.19 -23.35 -18.39
C ASP A 51 4.73 -23.14 -17.95
N ASP A 52 4.31 -23.69 -16.81
CA ASP A 52 2.97 -23.47 -16.29
C ASP A 52 2.84 -22.03 -15.75
N PRO A 53 1.88 -21.22 -16.24
CA PRO A 53 1.65 -19.86 -15.75
C PRO A 53 1.40 -19.78 -14.23
N LYS A 54 0.81 -20.83 -13.61
CA LYS A 54 0.62 -20.91 -12.15
C LYS A 54 1.95 -20.93 -11.41
N ARG A 55 2.99 -21.53 -12.00
CA ARG A 55 4.33 -21.58 -11.42
C ARG A 55 4.91 -20.17 -11.31
N PHE A 56 4.75 -19.34 -12.34
CA PHE A 56 5.15 -17.93 -12.36
C PHE A 56 4.30 -17.06 -11.43
N ALA A 57 2.98 -17.22 -11.40
CA ALA A 57 2.10 -16.51 -10.47
C ALA A 57 2.53 -16.68 -9.00
N SER A 58 2.93 -17.90 -8.66
CA SER A 58 3.44 -18.25 -7.32
C SER A 58 4.75 -17.52 -6.98
N VAL A 59 5.66 -17.41 -7.96
CA VAL A 59 6.94 -16.68 -7.80
C VAL A 59 6.68 -15.19 -7.57
N ILE A 60 5.77 -14.58 -8.34
CA ILE A 60 5.37 -13.17 -8.17
C ILE A 60 4.83 -12.96 -6.76
N SER A 61 3.94 -13.84 -6.28
CA SER A 61 3.39 -13.78 -4.93
C SER A 61 4.49 -13.86 -3.86
N ALA A 62 5.47 -14.76 -4.03
CA ALA A 62 6.60 -14.85 -3.13
C ALA A 62 7.44 -13.56 -3.14
N ALA A 63 7.80 -13.05 -4.31
CA ALA A 63 8.56 -11.81 -4.45
C ALA A 63 7.87 -10.60 -3.81
N GLU A 64 6.54 -10.47 -3.97
CA GLU A 64 5.76 -9.41 -3.32
C GLU A 64 5.72 -9.54 -1.80
N LYS A 65 5.66 -10.78 -1.27
CA LYS A 65 5.78 -11.02 0.17
C LYS A 65 7.15 -10.59 0.69
N TRP A 66 8.23 -10.93 -0.01
CA TRP A 66 9.59 -10.46 0.31
C TRP A 66 9.71 -8.94 0.22
N ARG A 67 9.13 -8.30 -0.79
CA ARG A 67 9.10 -6.83 -0.90
C ARG A 67 8.36 -6.17 0.27
N LYS A 68 7.24 -6.75 0.69
CA LYS A 68 6.37 -6.17 1.71
C LYS A 68 6.89 -6.38 3.13
N TYR A 69 7.39 -7.57 3.43
CA TYR A 69 7.79 -7.94 4.79
C TYR A 69 9.31 -7.98 5.00
N GLY A 70 10.09 -7.94 3.91
CA GLY A 70 11.54 -8.01 3.96
C GLY A 70 12.05 -9.43 4.17
N ASP A 71 13.16 -9.53 4.89
CA ASP A 71 13.72 -10.77 5.39
C ASP A 71 12.90 -11.36 6.56
N GLU A 72 13.32 -12.53 7.03
CA GLU A 72 12.66 -13.22 8.15
C GLU A 72 12.62 -12.33 9.42
N GLU A 73 13.69 -11.57 9.67
CA GLU A 73 13.73 -10.62 10.78
C GLU A 73 12.70 -9.49 10.63
N GLY A 74 12.57 -8.93 9.42
CA GLY A 74 11.56 -7.95 9.07
C GLY A 74 10.14 -8.47 9.24
N LEU A 75 9.89 -9.70 8.80
CA LEU A 75 8.60 -10.37 8.95
C LEU A 75 8.25 -10.61 10.42
N ILE A 76 9.18 -11.14 11.22
CA ILE A 76 8.98 -11.37 12.66
C ILE A 76 8.75 -10.05 13.39
N ARG A 77 9.54 -9.01 13.06
CA ARG A 77 9.36 -7.67 13.64
C ARG A 77 7.98 -7.10 13.31
N TRP A 78 7.56 -7.19 12.06
CA TRP A 78 6.22 -6.79 11.65
C TRP A 78 5.14 -7.57 12.39
N PHE A 79 5.28 -8.89 12.51
CA PHE A 79 4.31 -9.74 13.20
C PHE A 79 4.19 -9.39 14.68
N ARG A 80 5.32 -9.11 15.35
CA ARG A 80 5.35 -8.66 16.76
C ARG A 80 4.61 -7.34 16.94
N GLU A 81 4.81 -6.38 16.04
CA GLU A 81 4.11 -5.09 16.10
C GLU A 81 2.62 -5.24 15.80
N ALA A 82 2.26 -6.01 14.77
CA ALA A 82 0.87 -6.26 14.40
C ALA A 82 0.09 -7.01 15.49
N SER A 83 0.74 -7.93 16.19
CA SER A 83 0.15 -8.72 17.29
C SER A 83 0.24 -8.02 18.65
N ARG A 84 0.86 -6.83 18.72
CA ARG A 84 0.98 -6.08 19.97
C ARG A 84 -0.42 -5.74 20.49
N VAL A 85 -0.68 -6.08 21.75
CA VAL A 85 -1.91 -5.69 22.44
C VAL A 85 -1.99 -4.17 22.40
N ARG A 86 -2.98 -3.65 21.67
CA ARG A 86 -3.24 -2.22 21.62
C ARG A 86 -3.78 -1.80 22.98
N GLU A 87 -3.33 -0.63 23.41
CA GLU A 87 -3.85 -0.02 24.63
C GLU A 87 -5.37 0.13 24.50
N PRO A 88 -6.15 -0.32 25.50
CA PRO A 88 -7.61 -0.22 25.46
C PRO A 88 -8.06 1.21 25.17
N LEU A 89 -9.13 1.37 24.40
CA LEU A 89 -9.67 2.71 24.11
C LEU A 89 -10.00 3.49 25.40
N ALA A 90 -10.41 2.78 26.45
CA ALA A 90 -10.70 3.34 27.77
C ALA A 90 -9.46 3.91 28.50
N SER A 91 -8.25 3.47 28.12
CA SER A 91 -6.98 3.97 28.67
C SER A 91 -6.44 5.18 27.90
N ARG A 92 -7.09 5.56 26.79
CA ARG A 92 -6.68 6.72 26.00
C ARG A 92 -7.14 8.01 26.66
N ARG A 93 -6.41 9.09 26.36
CA ARG A 93 -6.79 10.44 26.78
C ARG A 93 -8.19 10.77 26.29
N THR A 94 -8.99 11.33 27.19
CA THR A 94 -10.27 11.94 26.89
C THR A 94 -10.10 13.13 25.94
N ARG A 95 -11.21 13.55 25.30
CA ARG A 95 -11.19 14.73 24.44
C ARG A 95 -10.70 15.98 25.19
N THR A 96 -11.11 16.15 26.44
CA THR A 96 -10.71 17.27 27.29
C THR A 96 -9.20 17.29 27.55
N GLU A 97 -8.61 16.14 27.87
CA GLU A 97 -7.16 16.01 28.09
C GLU A 97 -6.35 16.24 26.80
N LEU A 98 -6.89 15.83 25.65
CA LEU A 98 -6.29 16.15 24.35
C LEU A 98 -6.37 17.66 24.07
N ASP A 99 -7.52 18.29 24.30
CA ASP A 99 -7.71 19.73 24.08
C ASP A 99 -6.80 20.57 24.98
N GLU A 100 -6.58 20.14 26.22
CA GLU A 100 -5.61 20.74 27.14
C GLU A 100 -4.17 20.54 26.68
N ALA A 101 -3.79 19.32 26.29
CA ALA A 101 -2.48 19.07 25.71
C ALA A 101 -2.22 19.95 24.47
N TRP A 102 -3.22 20.11 23.61
CA TRP A 102 -3.16 20.97 22.41
C TRP A 102 -3.11 22.46 22.73
N ARG A 103 -3.64 22.93 23.87
CA ARG A 103 -3.47 24.33 24.30
C ARG A 103 -2.00 24.64 24.55
N SER A 104 -1.30 23.80 25.33
CA SER A 104 0.13 23.99 25.62
C SER A 104 1.03 23.96 24.38
N VAL A 105 0.66 23.17 23.37
CA VAL A 105 1.39 23.10 22.09
C VAL A 105 1.14 24.37 21.28
N ARG A 106 -0.10 24.85 21.23
CA ARG A 106 -0.46 26.08 20.50
C ARG A 106 0.17 27.32 21.11
N GLU A 107 0.21 27.43 22.42
CA GLU A 107 0.87 28.56 23.12
C GLU A 107 2.36 28.61 22.78
N ARG A 108 3.07 27.47 22.90
CA ARG A 108 4.49 27.39 22.52
C ARG A 108 4.72 27.72 21.04
N ALA A 109 3.85 27.26 20.15
CA ALA A 109 3.92 27.59 18.74
C ALA A 109 3.69 29.09 18.51
N ALA A 110 2.69 29.69 19.15
CA ALA A 110 2.40 31.12 19.05
C ALA A 110 3.58 31.98 19.54
N ASP A 111 4.19 31.62 20.66
CA ASP A 111 5.37 32.28 21.20
C ASP A 111 6.57 32.19 20.25
N MET A 112 6.82 30.99 19.72
CA MET A 112 7.88 30.76 18.74
C MET A 112 7.68 31.66 17.51
N TRP A 113 6.48 31.67 16.93
CA TRP A 113 6.15 32.49 15.76
C TRP A 113 6.16 33.99 16.05
N ALA A 114 5.82 34.43 17.27
CA ALA A 114 5.93 35.82 17.69
C ALA A 114 7.39 36.27 17.71
N ARG A 115 8.29 35.47 18.28
CA ARG A 115 9.74 35.75 18.28
C ARG A 115 10.32 35.79 16.87
N GLU A 116 9.91 34.86 16.00
CA GLU A 116 10.40 34.82 14.64
C GLU A 116 9.96 36.05 13.84
N ARG A 117 8.68 36.46 13.97
CA ARG A 117 8.20 37.70 13.35
C ARG A 117 8.94 38.94 13.84
N ALA A 118 9.30 39.01 15.12
CA ALA A 118 10.08 40.13 15.65
C ALA A 118 11.52 40.20 15.09
N ARG A 119 12.06 39.09 14.58
CA ARG A 119 13.38 39.03 13.94
C ARG A 119 13.37 39.43 12.47
N ILE A 120 12.20 39.42 11.83
CA ILE A 120 12.07 39.82 10.42
C ILE A 120 12.13 41.34 10.36
N THR A 121 13.31 41.87 10.00
CA THR A 121 13.44 43.28 9.63
C THR A 121 12.78 43.48 8.25
N PRO A 122 11.77 44.37 8.13
CA PRO A 122 11.14 44.66 6.84
C PRO A 122 12.20 45.22 5.89
N ASN A 123 12.41 44.55 4.75
CA ASN A 123 13.32 45.06 3.74
C ASN A 123 12.66 46.27 3.04
N PRO A 124 13.31 47.45 3.03
CA PRO A 124 12.72 48.69 2.51
C PRO A 124 12.45 48.68 1.00
N ARG A 125 12.99 47.71 0.25
CA ARG A 125 12.70 47.52 -1.18
C ARG A 125 11.47 46.64 -1.45
N TRP A 126 10.86 46.05 -0.42
CA TRP A 126 9.69 45.20 -0.61
C TRP A 126 8.46 46.09 -0.85
N PRO A 127 7.60 45.73 -1.82
CA PRO A 127 6.35 46.45 -2.02
C PRO A 127 5.52 46.38 -0.72
N LYS A 128 4.89 47.49 -0.34
CA LYS A 128 3.97 47.52 0.80
C LYS A 128 2.73 46.71 0.43
N VAL A 129 2.76 45.41 0.71
CA VAL A 129 1.59 44.55 0.53
C VAL A 129 0.61 44.86 1.66
N ALA A 130 -0.52 45.49 1.32
CA ALA A 130 -1.61 45.67 2.28
C ALA A 130 -2.15 44.29 2.68
N VAL A 131 -2.34 44.07 3.98
CA VAL A 131 -3.04 42.88 4.47
C VAL A 131 -4.48 42.97 3.97
N PRO A 132 -5.01 41.96 3.24
CA PRO A 132 -6.37 42.01 2.72
C PRO A 132 -7.39 42.32 3.82
N GLY A 133 -8.25 43.33 3.63
CA GLY A 133 -9.26 43.76 4.60
C GLY A 133 -8.84 44.92 5.52
N GLN A 134 -7.68 45.53 5.31
CA GLN A 134 -7.22 46.75 6.01
C GLN A 134 -7.34 48.03 5.17
N GLU A 135 -7.95 47.98 3.98
CA GLU A 135 -8.01 49.14 3.07
C GLU A 135 -8.72 50.40 3.63
N ASN A 136 -9.49 50.30 4.72
CA ASN A 136 -10.35 51.41 5.22
C ASN A 136 -10.26 51.70 6.73
N ARG A 137 -9.06 51.63 7.36
CA ARG A 137 -8.87 52.22 8.70
C ARG A 137 -7.93 53.42 8.61
N THR A 138 -8.53 54.58 8.38
CA THR A 138 -7.96 55.92 8.60
C THR A 138 -8.87 56.68 9.54
#